data_AF-A0A7X1XJW9-F1
#
_entry.id   AF-A0A7X1XJW9-F1
#
_cell.length_a   1.000
_cell.length_b   1.000
_cell.length_c   1.000
_cell.angle_alpha   90.00
_cell.angle_beta   90.00
_cell.angle_gamma   90.00
#
_symmetry.space_group_name_H-M   'P 1'
#
loop_
_entity.id
_entity.type
_entity.pdbx_description
1 polymer ?
#
loop_
_entity_poly.entity_id
_entity_poly.type
_entity_poly.pdbx_seq_one_letter_code
_entity_poly.pdbx_strand_id
1 'polypeptide(L)'
;MSYTELSVEERATIQIGHAQGFSLRRIARLINRSPSTISRELRRNRDVCGSYSARAAQEQMKARRQVCRPSRKLLPGSERFELV
;
A
#
# COMPACT_ATOMS: atom_id res chain seq x y z
N MET A 1 17.91 -4.27 5.65
CA MET A 1 16.92 -4.40 4.56
C MET A 1 16.14 -3.09 4.45
N SER A 2 16.15 -2.45 3.29
CA SER A 2 15.32 -1.26 3.04
C SER A 2 13.91 -1.71 2.68
N TYR A 3 12.90 -1.16 3.38
CA TYR A 3 11.51 -1.41 3.04
C TYR A 3 11.09 -0.47 1.90
N THR A 4 10.87 -1.03 0.71
CA THR A 4 10.35 -0.28 -0.44
C THR A 4 8.87 -0.56 -0.62
N GLU A 5 8.05 0.48 -0.56
CA GLU A 5 6.63 0.37 -0.85
C GLU A 5 6.35 0.28 -2.34
N LEU A 6 5.18 -0.30 -2.68
CA LEU A 6 4.68 -0.29 -4.04
C LEU A 6 4.18 1.11 -4.41
N SER A 7 4.67 1.64 -5.52
CA SER A 7 4.20 2.91 -6.08
C SER A 7 2.77 2.79 -6.61
N VAL A 8 2.12 3.92 -6.88
CA VAL A 8 0.78 3.95 -7.47
C VAL A 8 0.79 3.31 -8.87
N GLU A 9 1.84 3.53 -9.64
CA GLU A 9 2.01 2.96 -10.98
C GLU A 9 2.17 1.43 -10.93
N GLU A 10 2.96 0.93 -9.97
CA GLU A 10 3.12 -0.51 -9.76
C GLU A 10 1.78 -1.15 -9.38
N ARG A 11 1.00 -0.50 -8.50
CA ARG A 11 -0.36 -0.95 -8.13
C ARG A 11 -1.32 -0.94 -9.32
N ALA A 12 -1.27 0.08 -10.18
CA ALA A 12 -2.07 0.14 -11.39
C ALA A 12 -1.71 -1.00 -12.37
N THR A 13 -0.42 -1.30 -12.52
CA THR A 13 0.06 -2.41 -13.36
C THR A 13 -0.39 -3.76 -12.83
N ILE A 14 -0.40 -3.94 -11.51
CA ILE A 14 -0.96 -5.14 -10.87
C ILE A 14 -2.46 -5.27 -11.16
N GLN A 15 -3.22 -4.17 -11.05
CA GLN A 15 -4.65 -4.19 -11.34
C GLN A 15 -4.95 -4.57 -12.79
N ILE A 16 -4.28 -3.92 -13.75
CA ILE A 16 -4.47 -4.19 -15.19
C ILE A 16 -4.06 -5.62 -15.51
N GLY A 17 -2.88 -6.06 -15.06
CA GLY A 17 -2.39 -7.42 -15.31
C GLY A 17 -3.29 -8.49 -14.70
N HIS A 18 -3.84 -8.25 -13.50
CA HIS A 18 -4.78 -9.16 -12.86
C HIS A 18 -6.11 -9.24 -13.63
N ALA A 19 -6.65 -8.09 -14.09
CA ALA A 19 -7.86 -8.05 -14.90
C ALA A 19 -7.68 -8.75 -16.26
N GLN A 20 -6.48 -8.71 -16.83
CA GLN A 20 -6.11 -9.42 -18.06
C GLN A 20 -5.84 -10.93 -17.85
N GLY A 21 -5.93 -11.44 -16.61
CA GLY A 21 -5.67 -12.84 -16.29
C GLY A 21 -4.19 -13.24 -16.32
N PHE A 22 -3.26 -12.28 -16.20
CA PHE A 22 -1.83 -12.60 -16.16
C PHE A 22 -1.44 -13.30 -14.86
N SER A 23 -0.48 -14.23 -14.98
CA SER A 23 0.09 -14.87 -13.80
C SER A 23 0.87 -13.87 -12.94
N LEU A 24 0.89 -14.10 -11.63
CA LEU A 24 1.63 -13.25 -10.68
C LEU A 24 3.10 -13.08 -11.07
N ARG A 25 3.73 -14.14 -11.59
CA ARG A 25 5.12 -14.13 -12.07
C ARG A 25 5.32 -13.24 -13.30
N ARG A 26 4.33 -13.15 -14.19
CA ARG A 26 4.38 -12.25 -15.35
C ARG A 26 4.30 -10.81 -14.89
N ILE A 27 3.34 -10.49 -14.02
CA ILE A 27 3.18 -9.14 -13.47
C ILE A 27 4.46 -8.72 -12.72
N ALA A 28 5.06 -9.62 -11.92
CA ALA A 28 6.29 -9.34 -11.18
C ALA A 28 7.46 -8.94 -12.09
N ARG A 29 7.60 -9.63 -13.22
CA ARG A 29 8.62 -9.30 -14.22
C ARG A 29 8.38 -7.94 -14.88
N LEU A 30 7.12 -7.55 -15.10
CA LEU A 30 6.80 -6.24 -15.70
C LEU A 30 7.21 -5.07 -14.81
N ILE A 31 7.02 -5.19 -13.49
CA ILE A 31 7.35 -4.13 -12.52
C ILE A 31 8.68 -4.37 -11.80
N ASN A 32 9.49 -5.35 -12.25
CA ASN A 32 10.76 -5.73 -11.62
C ASN A 32 10.67 -5.99 -10.10
N ARG A 33 9.60 -6.66 -9.66
CA ARG A 33 9.39 -7.05 -8.26
C ARG A 33 9.35 -8.56 -8.09
N SER A 34 9.49 -9.02 -6.85
CA SER A 34 9.30 -10.44 -6.54
C SER A 34 7.81 -10.83 -6.67
N PRO A 35 7.50 -12.04 -7.15
CA PRO A 35 6.11 -12.53 -7.19
C PRO A 35 5.44 -12.58 -5.81
N SER A 36 6.24 -12.73 -4.75
CA SER A 36 5.77 -12.73 -3.37
C SER A 36 5.26 -11.35 -2.93
N THR A 37 5.85 -10.25 -3.43
CA THR A 37 5.33 -8.90 -3.19
C THR A 37 3.93 -8.73 -3.75
N ILE A 38 3.68 -9.18 -4.98
CA ILE A 38 2.36 -9.09 -5.61
C ILE A 38 1.36 -10.00 -4.89
N SER A 39 1.74 -11.23 -4.54
CA SER A 39 0.86 -12.13 -3.78
C SER A 39 0.44 -11.51 -2.44
N ARG A 40 1.38 -10.88 -1.71
CA ARG A 40 1.08 -10.20 -0.45
C ARG A 40 0.17 -9.00 -0.66
N GLU A 41 0.42 -8.23 -1.71
CA GLU A 41 -0.38 -7.07 -2.09
C GLU A 41 -1.83 -7.43 -2.40
N LEU A 42 -2.06 -8.41 -3.28
CA LEU A 42 -3.39 -8.90 -3.63
C LEU A 42 -4.12 -9.49 -2.41
N ARG A 43 -3.40 -10.27 -1.58
CA ARG A 43 -4.01 -10.86 -0.37
C ARG A 43 -4.45 -9.82 0.64
N ARG A 44 -3.69 -8.72 0.77
CA ARG A 44 -3.94 -7.66 1.76
C ARG A 44 -5.03 -6.70 1.33
N ASN A 45 -5.20 -6.47 0.02
CA ASN A 45 -6.11 -5.46 -0.54
C ASN A 45 -7.17 -6.05 -1.49
N ARG A 46 -7.47 -7.33 -1.35
CA ARG A 46 -8.58 -8.00 -2.05
C ARG A 46 -9.90 -7.61 -1.40
N ASP A 47 -10.89 -7.29 -2.23
CA ASP A 47 -12.27 -7.08 -1.77
C ASP A 47 -12.97 -8.41 -1.45
N VAL A 48 -14.14 -8.33 -0.82
CA VAL A 48 -14.96 -9.50 -0.45
C VAL A 48 -15.31 -10.35 -1.69
N CYS A 49 -15.47 -9.71 -2.85
CA CYS A 49 -15.76 -10.37 -4.13
C CYS A 49 -14.51 -10.94 -4.84
N GLY A 50 -13.31 -10.78 -4.27
CA GLY A 50 -12.07 -11.23 -4.88
C GLY A 50 -11.46 -10.26 -5.90
N SER A 51 -12.09 -9.10 -6.14
CA SER A 51 -11.54 -8.04 -6.99
C SER A 51 -10.37 -7.32 -6.33
N TYR A 52 -9.48 -6.76 -7.16
CA TYR A 52 -8.38 -5.90 -6.72
C TYR A 52 -8.51 -4.52 -7.37
N SER A 53 -8.45 -3.48 -6.54
CA SER A 53 -8.46 -2.07 -6.97
C SER A 53 -7.23 -1.36 -6.44
N ALA A 54 -6.42 -0.79 -7.33
CA ALA A 54 -5.22 -0.04 -6.98
C ALA A 54 -5.55 1.19 -6.12
N ARG A 55 -6.68 1.86 -6.40
CA ARG A 55 -7.16 3.00 -5.64
C ARG A 55 -7.51 2.61 -4.21
N ALA A 56 -8.32 1.57 -4.04
CA ALA A 56 -8.71 1.07 -2.72
C ALA A 56 -7.47 0.62 -1.93
N ALA A 57 -6.54 -0.06 -2.59
CA ALA A 57 -5.30 -0.51 -1.98
C ALA A 57 -4.42 0.66 -1.48
N GLN A 58 -4.37 1.76 -2.24
CA GLN A 58 -3.67 2.98 -1.84
C GLN A 58 -4.35 3.70 -0.67
N GLU A 59 -5.69 3.81 -0.69
CA GLU A 59 -6.47 4.39 0.40
C GLU A 59 -6.31 3.58 1.70
N GLN A 60 -6.38 2.25 1.62
CA GLN A 60 -6.12 1.38 2.77
C GLN A 60 -4.69 1.50 3.30
N MET A 61 -3.69 1.62 2.42
CA MET A 61 -2.30 1.87 2.81
C MET A 61 -2.16 3.19 3.58
N LYS A 62 -2.80 4.26 3.11
CA LYS A 62 -2.85 5.56 3.81
C LYS A 62 -3.56 5.46 5.16
N ALA A 63 -4.72 4.81 5.21
CA ALA A 63 -5.49 4.63 6.45
C ALA A 63 -4.67 3.87 7.51
N ARG A 64 -4.03 2.76 7.14
CA ARG A 64 -3.14 2.00 8.04
C ARG A 64 -1.97 2.84 8.55
N ARG A 65 -1.35 3.64 7.66
CA ARG A 65 -0.27 4.56 8.05
C ARG A 65 -0.73 5.65 9.02
N GLN A 66 -1.95 6.16 8.88
CA GLN A 66 -2.48 7.15 9.81
C GLN A 66 -2.73 6.56 11.20
N VAL A 67 -3.33 5.37 11.27
CA VAL A 67 -3.64 4.70 12.56
C VAL A 67 -2.37 4.33 13.33
N CYS A 68 -1.30 3.92 12.63
CA CYS A 68 -0.04 3.54 13.29
C CYS A 68 0.82 4.74 13.72
N ARG A 69 0.44 5.98 13.40
CA ARG A 69 1.24 7.16 13.76
C ARG A 69 0.93 7.60 15.19
N PRO A 70 1.95 7.75 16.05
CA PRO A 70 1.76 8.35 17.36
C PRO A 70 1.14 9.74 17.24
N SER A 71 0.28 10.11 18.20
CA SER A 71 -0.21 11.47 18.30
C SER A 71 0.97 12.45 18.41
N ARG A 72 0.85 13.59 17.73
CA ARG A 72 1.86 14.65 17.83
C ARG A 72 1.89 15.12 19.28
N LYS A 73 3.06 15.07 19.90
CA LYS A 73 3.25 15.48 21.30
C LYS A 73 3.36 17.01 21.46
N LEU A 74 3.78 17.69 20.41
CA LEU A 74 3.90 19.15 20.34
C LEU A 74 2.73 19.66 19.49
N LEU A 75 1.73 20.22 20.16
CA LEU A 75 0.55 20.82 19.55
C LEU A 75 0.42 22.23 20.13
N PRO A 76 0.11 23.26 19.31
CA PRO A 76 -0.14 24.60 19.82
C PRO A 76 -1.21 24.58 20.92
N GLY A 77 -0.91 25.17 22.08
CA GLY A 77 -1.81 25.18 23.24
C GLY A 77 -1.72 23.96 24.17
N SER A 78 -0.73 23.07 23.99
CA SER A 78 -0.41 22.05 25.00
C SER A 78 0.68 22.54 25.96
N GLU A 79 0.67 22.06 27.21
CA GLU A 79 1.70 22.40 28.22
C GLU A 79 3.13 22.15 27.70
N ARG A 80 3.32 21.11 26.89
CA ARG A 80 4.62 20.78 26.27
C ARG A 80 5.05 21.74 25.18
N PHE A 81 4.13 22.48 24.56
CA PHE A 81 4.42 23.47 23.53
C PHE A 81 4.89 24.80 24.14
N GLU A 82 4.49 25.11 25.37
CA GLU A 82 4.90 26.34 26.07
C GLU A 82 6.32 26.25 26.67
N LEU A 83 6.88 25.04 26.76
CA LEU A 83 8.19 24.75 27.35
C LEU A 83 9.34 24.71 26.32
N VAL A 84 9.05 24.86 25.03
CA VAL A 84 10.01 24.83 23.92
C VAL A 84 10.11 26.22 23.31
#